data_AF-Q6Q0G8-F1
#
_entry.id   AF-Q6Q0G8-F1
#
_cell.length_a   1.000
_cell.length_b   1.000
_cell.length_c   1.000
_cell.angle_alpha   90.00
_cell.angle_beta   90.00
_cell.angle_gamma   90.00
#
_symmetry.space_group_name_H-M   'P 1'
#
loop_
_entity.id
_entity.type
_entity.pdbx_description
1 polymer ?
#
loop_
_entity_poly.entity_id
_entity_poly.type
_entity_poly.pdbx_seq_one_letter_code
_entity_poly.pdbx_strand_id
1 'polypeptide(L)'
;MRTYILLSLALVAFVAVVQAKAEPERCKCLIMRKLSEVRDFFRSDPLGQRLVALGRDLTAICQKLHLKIHEVLKKYVKDLLEEGEEEDDSK
;
A
#
# COMPACT_ATOMS: atom_id res chain seq x y z
N MET A 1 -0.62 -13.12 -9.04
CA MET A 1 -1.40 -11.86 -9.15
C MET A 1 -2.87 -12.04 -8.79
N ARG A 2 -3.57 -13.05 -9.34
CA ARG A 2 -5.02 -13.26 -9.13
C ARG A 2 -5.45 -13.45 -7.67
N THR A 3 -4.66 -14.13 -6.85
CA THR A 3 -4.95 -14.34 -5.41
C THR A 3 -4.83 -13.06 -4.58
N TYR A 4 -3.86 -12.20 -4.88
CA TYR A 4 -3.70 -10.90 -4.21
C TYR A 4 -4.87 -9.96 -4.49
N ILE A 5 -5.39 -9.97 -5.72
CA ILE A 5 -6.56 -9.16 -6.12
C ILE A 5 -7.81 -9.62 -5.37
N LEU A 6 -8.02 -10.93 -5.21
CA LEU A 6 -9.15 -11.45 -4.45
C LEU A 6 -9.04 -11.14 -2.95
N LEU A 7 -7.82 -11.19 -2.41
CA LEU A 7 -7.55 -10.92 -1.01
C LEU A 7 -7.72 -9.44 -0.68
N SER A 8 -7.25 -8.53 -1.55
CA SER A 8 -7.49 -7.10 -1.41
C SER A 8 -8.97 -6.74 -1.59
N LEU A 9 -9.66 -7.35 -2.56
CA LEU A 9 -11.11 -7.15 -2.74
C LEU A 9 -11.90 -7.63 -1.52
N ALA A 10 -11.54 -8.77 -0.94
CA ALA A 10 -12.16 -9.30 0.28
C ALA A 10 -11.94 -8.38 1.49
N LEU A 11 -10.74 -7.81 1.63
CA LEU A 11 -10.43 -6.84 2.69
C LEU A 11 -11.25 -5.56 2.53
N VAL A 12 -11.35 -5.02 1.31
CA VAL A 12 -12.15 -3.83 1.01
C VAL A 12 -13.64 -4.10 1.28
N ALA A 13 -14.17 -5.24 0.84
CA ALA A 13 -15.54 -5.63 1.10
C ALA A 13 -15.83 -5.81 2.60
N PHE A 14 -14.92 -6.45 3.33
CA PHE A 14 -15.02 -6.61 4.79
C PHE A 14 -15.03 -5.25 5.50
N VAL A 15 -14.13 -4.35 5.13
CA VAL A 15 -14.07 -2.98 5.66
C VAL A 15 -15.34 -2.19 5.34
N ALA A 16 -15.90 -2.34 4.13
CA ALA A 16 -17.16 -1.69 3.76
C ALA A 16 -18.36 -2.23 4.56
N VAL A 17 -18.44 -3.56 4.73
CA VAL A 17 -19.51 -4.21 5.52
C VAL A 17 -19.41 -3.84 7.00
N VAL A 18 -18.20 -3.80 7.56
CA VAL A 18 -17.98 -3.36 8.95
C VAL A 18 -18.37 -1.89 9.14
N GLN A 19 -18.05 -1.02 8.18
CA GLN A 19 -18.46 0.38 8.20
C GLN A 19 -19.97 0.59 8.06
N ALA A 20 -20.65 -0.28 7.30
CA ALA A 20 -22.09 -0.20 7.11
C ALA A 20 -22.88 -0.73 8.33
N LYS A 21 -22.32 -1.68 9.08
CA LYS A 21 -23.00 -2.35 10.20
C LYS A 21 -22.73 -1.73 11.57
N ALA A 22 -21.65 -0.95 11.70
CA ALA A 22 -21.30 -0.27 12.94
C ALA A 22 -21.58 1.24 12.81
N GLU A 23 -22.18 1.85 13.84
CA GLU A 23 -22.19 3.31 13.94
C GLU A 23 -20.75 3.81 13.74
N PRO A 24 -20.49 4.65 12.73
CA PRO A 24 -19.13 4.93 12.26
C PRO A 24 -18.24 5.52 13.37
N GLU A 25 -18.84 6.20 14.34
CA GLU A 25 -18.18 6.79 15.51
C GLU A 25 -17.60 5.74 16.48
N ARG A 26 -18.37 4.69 16.84
CA ARG A 26 -17.93 3.68 17.82
C ARG A 26 -16.86 2.74 17.28
N CYS A 27 -17.00 2.31 16.03
CA CYS A 27 -16.05 1.38 15.42
C CYS A 27 -14.70 2.07 15.13
N LYS A 28 -14.72 3.32 14.65
CA LYS A 28 -13.51 4.13 14.50
C LYS A 28 -12.83 4.37 15.83
N CYS A 29 -13.57 4.68 16.90
CA CYS A 29 -13.00 4.83 18.25
C CYS A 29 -12.30 3.57 18.74
N LEU A 30 -12.93 2.39 18.60
CA LEU A 30 -12.34 1.12 19.03
C LEU A 30 -11.07 0.77 18.22
N ILE A 31 -11.12 0.94 16.90
CA ILE A 31 -9.98 0.68 16.03
C ILE A 31 -8.86 1.68 16.32
N MET A 32 -9.16 2.98 16.46
CA MET A 32 -8.18 4.01 16.81
C MET A 32 -7.55 3.75 18.18
N ARG A 33 -8.32 3.31 19.18
CA ARG A 33 -7.79 2.99 20.51
C ARG A 33 -6.86 1.78 20.47
N LYS A 34 -7.22 0.73 19.73
CA LYS A 34 -6.34 -0.44 19.54
C LYS A 34 -5.11 -0.09 18.71
N LEU A 35 -5.25 0.75 17.68
CA LEU A 35 -4.11 1.30 16.95
C LEU A 35 -3.21 2.16 17.84
N SER A 36 -3.78 2.93 18.77
CA SER A 36 -3.06 3.74 19.74
C SER A 36 -2.23 2.87 20.67
N GLU A 37 -2.83 1.84 21.27
CA GLU A 37 -2.12 0.89 22.15
C GLU A 37 -0.98 0.19 21.39
N VAL A 38 -1.23 -0.22 20.15
CA VAL A 38 -0.22 -0.82 19.29
C VAL A 38 0.89 0.19 18.94
N ARG A 39 0.54 1.42 18.57
CA ARG A 39 1.50 2.51 18.30
C ARG A 39 2.33 2.84 19.54
N ASP A 40 1.71 2.83 20.72
CA ASP A 40 2.38 3.11 21.99
C ASP A 40 3.31 1.95 22.37
N PHE A 41 2.95 0.70 22.04
CA PHE A 41 3.86 -0.44 22.10
C PHE A 41 5.06 -0.26 21.16
N PHE A 42 4.83 0.15 19.91
CA PHE A 42 5.92 0.44 18.97
C PHE A 42 6.88 1.55 19.43
N ARG A 43 6.39 2.48 20.24
CA ARG A 43 7.17 3.64 20.72
C ARG A 43 7.85 3.39 22.06
N SER A 44 7.18 2.70 22.97
CA SER A 44 7.57 2.58 24.38
C SER A 44 8.26 1.25 24.68
N ASP A 45 7.97 0.20 23.90
CA ASP A 45 8.56 -1.12 24.10
C ASP A 45 9.87 -1.28 23.30
N PRO A 46 10.94 -1.84 23.91
CA PRO A 46 12.20 -2.09 23.21
C PRO A 46 12.08 -3.03 22.00
N LEU A 47 11.11 -3.96 21.98
CA LEU A 47 10.82 -4.79 20.80
C LEU A 47 10.11 -3.97 19.71
N GLY A 48 9.21 -3.08 20.11
CA GLY A 48 8.54 -2.13 19.24
C GLY A 48 9.53 -1.21 18.51
N GLN A 49 10.50 -0.66 19.23
CA GLN A 49 11.54 0.21 18.67
C GLN A 49 12.44 -0.52 17.67
N ARG A 50 12.78 -1.79 17.93
CA ARG A 50 13.52 -2.63 16.96
C ARG A 50 12.73 -2.85 15.69
N LEU A 51 11.41 -3.05 15.79
CA LEU A 51 10.55 -3.25 14.64
C LEU A 51 10.38 -1.94 13.83
N VAL A 52 10.35 -0.78 14.49
CA VAL A 52 10.42 0.54 13.84
C VAL A 52 11.76 0.74 13.12
N ALA A 53 12.88 0.35 13.74
CA ALA A 53 14.19 0.42 13.11
C ALA A 53 14.25 -0.46 11.85
N LEU A 54 13.80 -1.71 11.95
CA LEU A 54 13.69 -2.63 10.80
C LEU A 54 12.76 -2.07 9.71
N GLY A 55 11.67 -1.41 10.11
CA GLY A 55 10.73 -0.76 9.21
C GLY A 55 11.36 0.40 8.43
N ARG A 56 12.29 1.16 9.05
CA ARG A 56 13.04 2.22 8.33
C ARG A 56 13.97 1.62 7.29
N ASP A 57 14.64 0.51 7.60
CA ASP A 57 15.50 -0.19 6.65
C ASP A 57 14.67 -0.74 5.48
N LEU A 58 13.50 -1.33 5.76
CA LEU A 58 12.54 -1.72 4.72
C LEU A 58 12.06 -0.52 3.90
N THR A 59 11.84 0.64 4.52
CA THR A 59 11.41 1.86 3.81
C THR A 59 12.49 2.34 2.84
N ALA A 60 13.77 2.29 3.23
CA ALA A 60 14.88 2.63 2.35
C ALA A 60 14.99 1.66 1.16
N ILE A 61 14.77 0.36 1.39
CA ILE A 61 14.70 -0.64 0.32
C ILE A 61 13.51 -0.36 -0.60
N CYS A 62 12.35 -0.02 -0.02
CA CYS A 62 11.13 0.27 -0.76
C CYS A 62 11.26 1.54 -1.62
N GLN A 63 11.96 2.57 -1.14
CA GLN A 63 12.28 3.77 -1.93
C GLN A 63 13.18 3.44 -3.13
N LYS A 64 14.23 2.62 -2.93
CA LYS A 64 15.06 2.14 -4.04
C LYS A 64 14.26 1.29 -5.03
N LEU A 65 13.36 0.44 -4.52
CA LEU A 65 12.46 -0.33 -5.36
C LEU A 65 11.52 0.58 -6.16
N HIS A 66 10.96 1.61 -5.52
CA HIS A 66 10.06 2.56 -6.14
C HIS A 66 10.75 3.26 -7.32
N LEU A 67 11.96 3.79 -7.12
CA LEU A 67 12.71 4.44 -8.19
C LEU A 67 12.97 3.49 -9.36
N LYS A 68 13.35 2.24 -9.06
CA LYS A 68 13.61 1.23 -10.09
C LYS A 68 12.34 0.82 -10.84
N ILE A 69 11.23 0.67 -10.13
CA ILE A 69 9.91 0.41 -10.73
C ILE A 69 9.47 1.60 -11.57
N HIS A 70 9.70 2.83 -11.09
CA HIS A 70 9.35 4.04 -11.82
C HIS A 70 10.16 4.19 -13.11
N GLU A 71 11.46 3.89 -13.10
CA GLU A 71 12.28 3.88 -14.32
C GLU A 71 11.84 2.82 -15.32
N VAL A 72 11.57 1.60 -14.85
CA VAL A 72 11.08 0.51 -15.71
C VAL A 72 9.71 0.85 -16.27
N LEU A 73 8.81 1.38 -15.46
CA LEU A 73 7.49 1.81 -15.89
C LEU A 73 7.57 2.98 -16.87
N LYS A 74 8.45 3.96 -16.62
CA LYS A 74 8.67 5.09 -17.53
C LYS A 74 9.21 4.63 -18.88
N LYS A 75 10.13 3.67 -18.88
CA LYS A 75 10.64 3.06 -20.12
C LYS A 75 9.53 2.31 -20.85
N TYR A 76 8.78 1.47 -20.14
CA TYR A 76 7.66 0.73 -20.70
C TYR A 76 6.57 1.66 -21.30
N VAL A 77 6.26 2.77 -20.64
CA VAL A 77 5.31 3.77 -21.14
C VAL A 77 5.87 4.52 -22.36
N LYS A 78 7.17 4.76 -22.41
CA LYS A 78 7.82 5.40 -23.57
C LYS A 78 7.85 4.47 -24.78
N ASP A 79 8.22 3.20 -24.57
CA ASP A 79 8.21 2.17 -25.61
C ASP A 79 6.79 1.96 -26.17
N LEU A 80 5.75 1.97 -25.30
CA LEU A 80 4.34 1.93 -25.72
C LEU A 80 3.87 3.16 -26.50
N LEU A 81 4.43 4.34 -26.20
CA LEU A 81 4.07 5.58 -26.89
C LEU A 81 4.70 5.63 -28.29
N GLU A 82 5.93 5.14 -28.43
CA GLU A 82 6.63 5.03 -29.72
C GLU A 82 5.97 3.98 -30.64
N GLU A 83 5.51 2.83 -30.10
CA GLU A 83 4.70 1.87 -30.87
C GLU A 83 3.35 2.45 -31.32
N GLY A 84 2.76 3.37 -30.56
CA GLY A 84 1.51 4.03 -30.92
C GLY A 84 1.64 5.13 -31.99
N GLU A 85 2.80 5.79 -32.08
CA GLU A 85 3.07 6.80 -33.12
C GLU A 85 3.41 6.16 -34.48
N GLU A 86 4.09 5.00 -34.51
CA GLU A 86 4.39 4.28 -35.76
C GLU A 86 3.13 3.71 -36.45
N GLU A 87 2.06 3.40 -35.71
CA GLU A 87 0.78 2.96 -36.29
C GLU A 87 -0.09 4.11 -36.83
N ASP A 88 0.07 5.35 -36.36
CA ASP A 88 -0.76 6.51 -36.77
C ASP A 88 -0.16 7.27 -37.98
N ASP A 89 1.15 7.18 -38.21
CA ASP A 89 1.84 7.84 -39.36
C ASP A 89 1.81 6.99 -40.67
N SER A 90 1.19 5.79 -40.63
CA SER A 90 1.01 4.91 -41.81
C SER A 90 -0.40 4.95 -42.42
N LYS A 91 -1.20 5.99 -42.16
CA LYS A 91 -2.60 6.08 -42.64
C LYS A 91 -2.87 7.21 -43.61
#